data_AF-A0A5C8INZ8-F1
#
_entry.id   AF-A0A5C8INZ8-F1
#
_cell.length_a   1.000
_cell.length_b   1.000
_cell.length_c   1.000
_cell.angle_alpha   90.00
_cell.angle_beta   90.00
_cell.angle_gamma   90.00
#
_symmetry.space_group_name_H-M   'P 1'
#
loop_
_entity.id
_entity.type
_entity.pdbx_description
1 polymer ?
#
loop_
_entity_poly.entity_id
_entity_poly.type
_entity_poly.pdbx_seq_one_letter_code
_entity_poly.pdbx_strand_id
1 'polypeptide(L)'
;MKSEQIPQKLDNPAQVFWLEVDEIMPFFICWAAGLFLRKLTGSTWMVTGGIAVGIFFSWVYMKHKRGSLPGALQHIFYNAGVIGLNKRFSNGLLRSFTK
;
A
#
# COMPACT_ATOMS: atom_id res chain seq x y z
N MET A 1 -33.71 0.72 -16.68
CA MET A 1 -32.75 1.27 -15.69
C MET A 1 -31.67 0.23 -15.45
N LYS A 2 -30.40 0.53 -15.69
CA LYS A 2 -29.28 -0.37 -15.34
C LYS A 2 -28.76 0.05 -13.96
N SER A 3 -29.05 -0.75 -12.95
CA SER A 3 -28.41 -0.63 -11.64
C SER A 3 -27.05 -1.31 -11.72
N GLU A 4 -25.96 -0.54 -11.63
CA GLU A 4 -24.65 -1.14 -11.39
C GLU A 4 -24.57 -1.47 -9.89
N GLN A 5 -24.57 -2.76 -9.57
CA GLN A 5 -24.35 -3.22 -8.21
C GLN A 5 -22.86 -3.14 -7.89
N ILE A 6 -22.51 -2.39 -6.85
CA ILE A 6 -21.15 -2.38 -6.31
C ILE A 6 -20.96 -3.71 -5.56
N PRO A 7 -19.96 -4.54 -5.91
CA PRO A 7 -19.78 -5.85 -5.30
C PRO A 7 -19.45 -5.71 -3.80
N GLN A 8 -20.12 -6.51 -2.96
CA GLN A 8 -19.96 -6.48 -1.50
C GLN A 8 -18.65 -7.11 -1.02
N LYS A 9 -18.02 -7.93 -1.86
CA LYS A 9 -16.72 -8.53 -1.63
C LYS A 9 -15.82 -8.17 -2.79
N LEU A 10 -14.55 -7.88 -2.49
CA LEU A 10 -13.53 -7.92 -3.52
C LEU A 10 -13.36 -9.39 -3.92
N ASP A 11 -14.15 -9.85 -4.88
CA ASP A 11 -13.99 -11.18 -5.49
C ASP A 11 -12.83 -11.20 -6.50
N ASN A 12 -12.06 -10.10 -6.59
CA ASN A 12 -10.85 -10.02 -7.38
C ASN A 12 -9.62 -10.31 -6.51
N PRO A 13 -9.04 -11.52 -6.61
CA PRO A 13 -7.91 -11.92 -5.79
C PRO A 13 -6.72 -10.97 -5.93
N ALA A 14 -6.44 -10.45 -7.13
CA ALA A 14 -5.33 -9.53 -7.35
C ALA A 14 -5.46 -8.23 -6.53
N GLN A 15 -6.69 -7.75 -6.34
CA GLN A 15 -6.93 -6.52 -5.59
C GLN A 15 -6.90 -6.77 -4.07
N VAL A 16 -7.30 -7.95 -3.60
CA VAL A 16 -7.11 -8.38 -2.20
C VAL A 16 -5.62 -8.53 -1.89
N PHE A 17 -4.87 -9.20 -2.76
CA PHE A 17 -3.42 -9.32 -2.63
C PHE A 17 -2.74 -7.95 -2.54
N TRP A 18 -3.16 -6.97 -3.33
CA TRP A 18 -2.59 -5.62 -3.24
C TRP A 18 -2.84 -4.94 -1.88
N LEU A 19 -4.00 -5.16 -1.27
CA LEU A 19 -4.35 -4.65 0.07
C LEU A 19 -3.59 -5.39 1.20
N GLU A 20 -3.23 -6.65 0.98
CA GLU A 20 -2.49 -7.48 1.95
C GLU A 20 -0.96 -7.32 1.82
N VAL A 21 -0.46 -7.08 0.61
CA VAL A 21 0.96 -6.84 0.30
C VAL A 21 1.46 -5.51 0.88
N ASP A 22 0.57 -4.65 1.37
CA ASP A 22 0.94 -3.40 2.03
C ASP A 22 1.90 -3.60 3.24
N GLU A 23 1.90 -4.79 3.87
CA GLU A 23 2.77 -5.13 5.00
C GLU A 23 4.25 -5.27 4.64
N ILE A 24 4.53 -5.74 3.42
CA ILE A 24 5.90 -5.96 2.94
C ILE A 24 6.43 -4.75 2.16
N MET A 25 5.55 -3.80 1.79
CA MET A 25 5.92 -2.59 1.06
C MET A 25 7.00 -1.74 1.76
N PRO A 26 6.95 -1.50 3.09
CA PRO A 26 8.00 -0.74 3.77
C PRO A 26 9.39 -1.37 3.59
N PHE A 27 9.48 -2.70 3.63
CA PHE A 27 10.74 -3.42 3.37
C PHE A 27 11.27 -3.14 1.97
N PHE A 28 10.44 -3.30 0.93
CA PHE A 28 10.86 -3.09 -0.45
C PHE A 28 11.28 -1.65 -0.72
N ILE A 29 10.58 -0.67 -0.14
CA ILE A 29 10.93 0.76 -0.28
C ILE A 29 12.33 1.02 0.32
N CYS A 30 12.59 0.55 1.54
CA CYS A 30 13.88 0.74 2.20
C CYS A 30 15.02 -0.03 1.50
N TRP A 31 14.74 -1.24 1.02
CA TRP A 31 15.72 -2.03 0.26
C TRP A 31 16.07 -1.36 -1.08
N ALA A 32 15.07 -0.88 -1.81
CA ALA A 32 15.27 -0.13 -3.06
C ALA A 32 16.05 1.17 -2.81
N ALA A 33 15.76 1.89 -1.73
CA ALA A 33 16.53 3.06 -1.32
C ALA A 33 18.00 2.71 -1.02
N GLY A 34 18.25 1.59 -0.34
CA GLY A 34 19.61 1.10 -0.08
C GLY A 34 20.37 0.74 -1.36
N LEU A 35 19.71 0.13 -2.34
CA LEU A 35 20.29 -0.14 -3.67
C LEU A 35 20.60 1.16 -4.43
N PHE A 36 19.71 2.15 -4.36
CA PHE A 36 19.91 3.45 -4.98
C PHE A 36 21.10 4.20 -4.34
N LEU A 37 21.18 4.21 -3.01
CA LEU A 37 22.29 4.80 -2.27
C LEU A 37 23.62 4.08 -2.54
N ARG A 38 23.61 2.76 -2.70
CA ARG A 38 24.80 2.01 -3.15
C ARG A 38 25.28 2.51 -4.51
N LYS A 39 24.37 2.76 -5.46
CA LYS A 39 24.74 3.28 -6.78
C LYS A 39 25.40 4.67 -6.70
N LEU A 40 24.95 5.51 -5.77
CA LEU A 40 25.50 6.86 -5.56
C LEU A 40 26.83 6.87 -4.79
N THR A 41 26.96 6.03 -3.78
CA THR A 41 28.11 6.05 -2.84
C THR A 41 29.15 4.99 -3.12
N GLY A 42 28.84 3.97 -3.92
CA GLY A 42 29.68 2.80 -4.16
C GLY A 42 29.76 1.82 -2.98
N SER A 43 29.16 2.14 -1.83
CA SER A 43 29.29 1.35 -0.60
C SER A 43 28.24 0.24 -0.52
N THR A 44 28.70 -1.00 -0.35
CA THR A 44 27.83 -2.18 -0.13
C THR A 44 27.04 -2.08 1.17
N TRP A 45 27.55 -1.33 2.16
CA TRP A 45 26.87 -1.10 3.44
C TRP A 45 25.53 -0.40 3.32
N MET A 46 25.29 0.33 2.22
CA MET A 46 23.99 0.97 1.97
C MET A 46 22.88 -0.06 1.73
N VAL A 47 23.22 -1.21 1.12
CA VAL A 47 22.24 -2.28 0.88
C VAL A 47 21.90 -2.99 2.18
N THR A 48 22.90 -3.33 2.99
CA THR A 48 22.68 -3.99 4.28
C THR A 48 21.96 -3.05 5.26
N GLY A 49 22.30 -1.76 5.26
CA GLY A 49 21.57 -0.72 5.98
C GLY A 49 20.11 -0.62 5.53
N GLY A 50 19.85 -0.58 4.21
CA GLY A 50 18.49 -0.57 3.66
C GLY A 50 17.65 -1.79 4.06
N ILE A 51 18.26 -2.97 4.11
CA ILE A 51 17.61 -4.20 4.59
C ILE A 51 17.27 -4.08 6.08
N ALA A 52 18.23 -3.69 6.93
CA ALA A 52 18.02 -3.56 8.37
C ALA A 52 16.93 -2.54 8.71
N VAL A 53 17.00 -1.37 8.06
CA VAL A 53 15.99 -0.31 8.17
C VAL A 53 14.63 -0.80 7.66
N GLY A 54 14.59 -1.52 6.54
CA GLY A 54 13.37 -2.10 5.99
C GLY A 54 12.68 -3.10 6.91
N ILE A 55 13.46 -3.99 7.56
CA ILE A 55 12.94 -4.93 8.56
C ILE A 55 12.35 -4.16 9.75
N PHE A 56 13.07 -3.17 10.26
CA PHE A 56 12.62 -2.35 11.38
C PHE A 56 11.30 -1.61 11.06
N PHE A 57 11.23 -0.91 9.93
CA PHE A 57 10.02 -0.20 9.53
C PHE A 57 8.85 -1.13 9.26
N SER A 58 9.10 -2.31 8.66
CA SER A 58 8.04 -3.30 8.44
C SER A 58 7.50 -3.83 9.76
N TRP A 59 8.37 -4.10 10.74
CA TRP A 59 7.93 -4.52 12.07
C TRP A 59 7.07 -3.46 12.78
N VAL A 60 7.50 -2.19 12.73
CA VAL A 60 6.72 -1.06 13.28
C VAL A 60 5.39 -0.92 12.56
N TYR A 61 5.38 -1.01 11.23
CA TYR A 61 4.17 -0.90 10.42
C TYR A 61 3.20 -2.05 10.72
N MET A 62 3.67 -3.30 10.77
CA MET A 62 2.83 -4.45 11.14
C MET A 62 2.25 -4.30 12.54
N LYS A 63 3.02 -3.80 13.51
CA LYS A 63 2.53 -3.52 14.86
C LYS A 63 1.42 -2.47 14.87
N HIS A 64 1.54 -1.42 14.04
CA HIS A 64 0.50 -0.39 13.89
C HIS A 64 -0.73 -0.90 13.13
N LYS A 65 -0.53 -1.77 12.14
CA LYS A 65 -1.60 -2.36 11.33
C LYS A 65 -2.45 -3.37 12.11
N ARG A 66 -1.93 -3.97 13.19
CA ARG A 66 -2.70 -4.88 14.07
C ARG A 66 -3.89 -4.13 14.71
N GLY A 67 -5.07 -4.28 14.12
CA GLY A 67 -6.32 -3.61 14.52
C GLY A 67 -6.79 -2.50 13.57
N SER A 68 -6.04 -2.25 12.49
CA SER A 68 -6.41 -1.31 11.43
C SER A 68 -7.12 -1.99 10.27
N LEU A 69 -7.83 -1.21 9.45
CA LEU A 69 -8.47 -1.68 8.23
C LEU A 69 -7.43 -2.21 7.22
N PRO A 70 -7.80 -3.21 6.38
CA PRO A 70 -6.96 -3.65 5.27
C PRO A 70 -6.58 -2.47 4.35
N GLY A 71 -5.32 -2.40 3.93
CA GLY A 71 -4.86 -1.33 3.05
C GLY A 71 -4.58 0.01 3.70
N ALA A 72 -4.25 0.03 5.01
CA ALA A 72 -3.92 1.24 5.75
C ALA A 72 -2.82 2.08 5.06
N LEU A 73 -1.83 1.44 4.44
CA LEU A 73 -0.77 2.12 3.70
C LEU A 73 -1.29 2.88 2.47
N GLN A 74 -2.25 2.30 1.73
CA GLN A 74 -2.85 3.00 0.58
C GLN A 74 -3.67 4.21 1.05
N HIS A 75 -4.32 4.12 2.20
CA HIS A 75 -5.01 5.26 2.81
C HIS A 75 -4.03 6.36 3.26
N ILE A 76 -2.88 5.99 3.83
CA ILE A 76 -1.82 6.95 4.17
C ILE A 76 -1.33 7.66 2.91
N PHE A 77 -1.06 6.93 1.83
CA PHE A 77 -0.64 7.52 0.56
C PHE A 77 -1.71 8.35 -0.15
N TYR A 78 -2.98 7.95 -0.05
CA TYR A 78 -4.10 8.77 -0.53
C TYR A 78 -4.15 10.10 0.23
N ASN A 79 -4.05 10.05 1.56
CA ASN A 79 -4.04 11.27 2.39
C ASN A 79 -2.82 12.15 2.11
N ALA A 80 -1.68 11.54 1.78
CA ALA A 80 -0.48 12.26 1.34
C ALA A 80 -0.57 12.78 -0.11
N GLY A 81 -1.66 12.51 -0.85
CA GLY A 81 -1.87 12.95 -2.23
C GLY A 81 -1.05 12.18 -3.28
N VAL A 82 -0.42 11.08 -2.91
CA VAL A 82 0.48 10.30 -3.79
C VAL A 82 -0.30 9.37 -4.71
N ILE A 83 -1.45 8.86 -4.25
CA ILE A 83 -2.27 7.89 -4.99
C ILE A 83 -3.70 8.42 -5.06
N GLY A 84 -4.33 8.38 -6.23
CA GLY A 84 -5.75 8.71 -6.37
C GLY A 84 -6.65 7.52 -6.01
N LEU A 85 -7.78 7.78 -5.34
CA LEU A 85 -8.84 6.79 -5.24
C LEU A 85 -9.44 6.49 -6.62
N ASN A 86 -10.05 5.32 -6.74
CA ASN A 86 -10.73 4.89 -7.96
C ASN A 86 -11.71 5.98 -8.43
N LYS A 87 -11.43 6.61 -9.57
CA LYS A 87 -12.27 7.68 -10.15
C LYS A 87 -13.61 7.17 -10.69
N ARG A 88 -13.77 5.85 -10.82
CA ARG A 88 -14.99 5.22 -11.35
C ARG A 88 -16.17 5.34 -10.39
N PHE A 89 -15.91 5.33 -9.08
CA PHE A 89 -16.94 5.46 -8.06
C PHE A 89 -16.55 6.62 -7.14
N SER A 90 -17.21 7.77 -7.32
CA SER A 90 -16.90 9.01 -6.59
C SER A 90 -17.21 8.95 -5.09
N ASN A 91 -17.97 7.94 -4.65
CA ASN A 91 -18.37 7.79 -3.27
C ASN A 91 -18.47 6.29 -2.92
N GLY A 92 -17.46 5.75 -2.24
CA GLY A 92 -17.46 4.35 -1.79
C GLY A 92 -18.52 4.04 -0.72
N LEU A 93 -19.15 5.07 -0.16
CA LEU A 93 -20.27 4.96 0.78
C LEU A 93 -21.65 4.87 0.09
N LEU A 94 -21.74 5.23 -1.20
CA LEU A 94 -22.98 5.14 -1.96
C LEU A 94 -23.15 3.72 -2.50
N ARG A 95 -24.21 3.03 -2.06
CA ARG A 95 -24.47 1.61 -2.36
C ARG A 95 -25.06 1.36 -3.75
N SER A 96 -25.63 2.39 -4.38
CA SER A 96 -26.18 2.31 -5.73
C SER A 96 -26.15 3.70 -6.37
N PHE A 97 -25.67 3.77 -7.60
CA PHE A 97 -25.84 4.96 -8.43
C PHE A 97 -27.06 4.77 -9.32
N THR A 98 -28.08 5.61 -9.12
CA THR A 98 -29.17 5.76 -10.09
C THR A 98 -28.71 6.82 -11.08
N LYS A 99 -28.56 6.43 -12.35
CA LYS A 99 -28.30 7.37 -13.44
C LYS A 99 -29.60 7.78 -14.08
#